data_AF-A0A952T4C2-F1
#
_entry.id   AF-A0A952T4C2-F1
#
_cell.length_a   1.000
_cell.length_b   1.000
_cell.length_c   1.000
_cell.angle_alpha   90.00
_cell.angle_beta   90.00
_cell.angle_gamma   90.00
#
_symmetry.space_group_name_H-M   'P 1'
#
loop_
_entity.id
_entity.type
_entity.pdbx_description
1 polymer ?
#
loop_
_entity_poly.entity_id
_entity_poly.type
_entity_poly.pdbx_seq_one_letter_code
_entity_poly.pdbx_strand_id
1 'polypeptide(L)'
;MKTKIIILFLLISSVVAFAQSKSKVATANIKVYGNCGMCKERIEAALDYKGIKTAKWDAKTKNLSVVYSPSKITEQRIHELVAAVGHDTDKVKAKDTIYADLPFCCLYRDHDHEGMDDN
;
A
#
# COMPACT_ATOMS: atom_id res chain seq x y z
N MET A 1 -12.80 -16.44 -61.97
CA MET A 1 -13.26 -15.46 -60.95
C MET A 1 -13.80 -16.16 -59.68
N LYS A 2 -13.11 -17.18 -59.16
CA LYS A 2 -13.61 -18.02 -58.04
C LYS A 2 -12.67 -18.05 -56.82
N THR A 3 -11.50 -17.42 -56.94
CA THR A 3 -10.45 -17.40 -55.92
C THR A 3 -10.33 -16.06 -55.17
N LYS A 4 -11.03 -15.01 -55.62
CA LYS A 4 -11.03 -13.69 -54.96
C LYS A 4 -12.09 -13.54 -53.86
N ILE A 5 -13.05 -14.47 -53.77
CA ILE A 5 -14.14 -14.43 -52.78
C ILE A 5 -13.73 -15.09 -51.45
N ILE A 6 -12.73 -15.98 -51.46
CA ILE A 6 -12.26 -16.69 -50.25
C ILE A 6 -11.37 -15.79 -49.37
N ILE A 7 -10.68 -14.80 -49.95
CA ILE A 7 -9.78 -13.90 -49.21
C ILE A 7 -10.55 -12.81 -48.45
N LEU A 8 -11.82 -12.55 -48.78
CA LEU A 8 -12.64 -11.54 -48.09
C LEU A 8 -13.23 -12.02 -46.76
N PHE A 9 -13.18 -13.33 -46.48
CA PHE A 9 -13.77 -13.91 -45.26
C PHE A 9 -12.75 -14.13 -44.12
N LEU A 10 -11.45 -13.90 -44.38
CA LEU A 10 -10.34 -14.17 -43.46
C LEU A 10 -9.93 -12.93 -42.64
N LEU A 11 -10.89 -12.04 -42.38
CA LEU A 11 -10.71 -10.82 -41.58
C LEU A 11 -11.58 -10.81 -40.30
N ILE A 12 -12.28 -11.91 -40.01
CA ILE A 12 -13.19 -12.02 -38.87
C ILE A 12 -12.65 -13.07 -37.92
N SER A 13 -12.58 -12.73 -36.63
CA SER A 13 -12.18 -13.58 -35.51
C SER A 13 -10.66 -13.74 -35.38
N SER A 14 -9.98 -12.91 -34.59
CA SER A 14 -10.12 -13.05 -33.14
C SER A 14 -9.47 -11.84 -32.46
N VAL A 15 -10.28 -10.81 -32.23
CA VAL A 15 -9.97 -9.86 -31.17
C VAL A 15 -10.23 -10.63 -29.88
N VAL A 16 -9.20 -11.28 -29.33
CA VAL A 16 -9.26 -11.81 -27.97
C VAL A 16 -9.36 -10.61 -27.02
N ALA A 17 -10.60 -10.22 -26.72
CA ALA A 17 -10.87 -9.24 -25.68
C ALA A 17 -10.46 -9.86 -24.35
N PHE A 18 -9.23 -9.58 -23.90
CA PHE A 18 -8.81 -9.84 -22.53
C PHE A 18 -9.63 -8.94 -21.61
N ALA A 19 -10.81 -9.42 -21.22
CA ALA A 19 -11.57 -8.86 -20.12
C ALA A 19 -10.78 -9.16 -18.83
N GLN A 20 -9.77 -8.35 -18.52
CA GLN A 20 -9.08 -8.41 -17.23
C GLN A 20 -10.05 -7.92 -16.17
N SER A 21 -10.74 -8.85 -15.50
CA SER A 21 -11.52 -8.58 -14.32
C SER A 21 -10.56 -8.09 -13.23
N LYS A 22 -10.38 -6.76 -13.13
CA LYS A 22 -9.66 -6.16 -12.01
C LYS A 22 -10.33 -6.65 -10.73
N SER A 23 -9.58 -7.38 -9.90
CA SER A 23 -10.08 -7.83 -8.61
C SER A 23 -10.68 -6.63 -7.85
N LYS A 24 -11.88 -6.80 -7.30
CA LYS A 24 -12.55 -5.74 -6.53
C LYS A 24 -11.77 -5.35 -5.27
N VAL A 25 -10.80 -6.18 -4.89
CA VAL A 25 -9.98 -6.08 -3.68
C VAL A 25 -8.53 -6.38 -4.02
N ALA A 26 -7.61 -5.58 -3.49
CA ALA A 26 -6.18 -5.82 -3.53
C ALA A 26 -5.62 -5.92 -2.11
N THR A 27 -4.48 -6.58 -1.99
CA THR A 27 -3.70 -6.67 -0.75
C THR A 27 -2.33 -6.07 -1.01
N ALA A 28 -1.87 -5.19 -0.13
CA ALA A 28 -0.52 -4.64 -0.13
C ALA A 28 0.17 -4.95 1.20
N ASN A 29 1.49 -5.17 1.13
CA ASN A 29 2.37 -5.23 2.29
C ASN A 29 3.33 -4.05 2.17
N ILE A 30 3.24 -3.12 3.10
CA ILE A 30 3.97 -1.85 3.06
C ILE A 30 4.90 -1.80 4.26
N LYS A 31 6.17 -1.50 4.03
CA LYS A 31 7.09 -1.20 5.14
C LYS A 31 6.67 0.13 5.74
N VAL A 32 6.38 0.14 7.04
CA VAL A 32 6.04 1.36 7.79
C VAL A 32 6.89 1.42 9.05
N TYR A 33 7.62 2.51 9.22
CA TYR A 33 8.52 2.68 10.34
C TYR A 33 7.79 3.13 11.61
N GLY A 34 8.14 2.47 12.71
CA GLY A 34 7.55 2.62 14.04
C GLY A 34 8.17 1.59 14.98
N ASN A 35 7.90 1.70 16.27
CA ASN A 35 8.60 0.90 17.30
C ASN A 35 7.78 0.60 18.58
N CYS A 36 6.64 1.25 18.81
CA CYS A 36 5.82 1.04 20.01
C CYS A 36 4.34 0.78 19.68
N GLY A 37 3.56 0.32 20.67
CA GLY A 37 2.11 0.07 20.52
C GLY A 37 1.33 1.32 20.08
N MET A 38 1.74 2.51 20.53
CA MET A 38 1.15 3.78 20.08
C MET A 38 1.39 4.06 18.58
N CYS A 39 2.51 3.59 18.02
CA CYS A 39 2.73 3.66 16.57
C CYS A 39 1.66 2.83 15.86
N LYS A 40 1.42 1.61 16.34
CA LYS A 40 0.43 0.70 15.76
C LYS A 40 -0.96 1.34 15.70
N GLU A 41 -1.43 1.85 16.83
CA GLU A 41 -2.75 2.49 16.92
C GLU A 41 -2.87 3.67 15.95
N ARG A 42 -1.84 4.53 15.89
CA ARG A 42 -1.83 5.70 15.00
C ARG A 42 -1.82 5.31 13.51
N ILE A 43 -0.97 4.35 13.13
CA ILE A 43 -0.84 3.86 11.75
C ILE A 43 -2.15 3.21 11.30
N GLU A 44 -2.75 2.35 12.13
CA GLU A 44 -4.00 1.65 11.80
C GLU A 44 -5.19 2.62 11.76
N ALA A 45 -5.27 3.58 12.69
CA ALA A 45 -6.32 4.60 12.71
C ALA A 45 -6.27 5.53 11.47
N ALA A 46 -5.07 5.85 10.96
CA ALA A 46 -4.92 6.62 9.73
C ALA A 46 -5.55 5.93 8.50
N LEU A 47 -5.78 4.62 8.59
CA LEU A 47 -6.34 3.79 7.53
C LEU A 47 -7.78 3.35 7.80
N ASP A 48 -8.44 3.93 8.82
CA ASP A 48 -9.90 3.98 8.88
C ASP A 48 -10.43 4.96 7.81
N TYR A 49 -10.21 4.60 6.55
CA TYR A 49 -10.44 5.43 5.39
C TYR A 49 -11.29 4.70 4.36
N LYS A 50 -12.15 5.45 3.66
CA LYS A 50 -13.07 4.90 2.65
C LYS A 50 -12.30 4.11 1.58
N GLY A 51 -12.57 2.81 1.50
CA GLY A 51 -11.95 1.92 0.54
C GLY A 51 -10.93 0.97 1.15
N ILE A 52 -10.49 1.20 2.38
CA ILE A 52 -9.78 0.21 3.19
C ILE A 52 -10.80 -0.77 3.79
N LYS A 53 -10.45 -2.06 3.78
CA LYS A 53 -11.21 -3.11 4.45
C LYS A 53 -10.58 -3.51 5.76
N THR A 54 -9.26 -3.70 5.75
CA THR A 54 -8.48 -4.03 6.95
C THR A 54 -7.08 -3.44 6.80
N ALA A 55 -6.55 -2.93 7.90
CA ALA A 55 -5.15 -2.53 8.03
C ALA A 55 -4.62 -3.15 9.33
N LYS A 56 -3.49 -3.85 9.26
CA LYS A 56 -2.83 -4.43 10.42
C LYS A 56 -1.33 -4.19 10.34
N TRP A 57 -0.79 -3.49 11.32
CA TRP A 57 0.64 -3.25 11.43
C TRP A 57 1.27 -4.13 12.52
N ASP A 58 2.41 -4.70 12.18
CA ASP A 58 3.18 -5.56 13.07
C ASP A 58 4.49 -4.86 13.47
N ALA A 59 4.67 -4.63 14.77
CA ALA A 59 5.81 -3.88 15.30
C ALA A 59 7.16 -4.60 15.14
N LYS A 60 7.15 -5.95 15.13
CA LYS A 60 8.38 -6.75 15.00
C LYS A 60 8.92 -6.68 13.58
N THR A 61 8.05 -6.86 12.61
CA THR A 61 8.40 -6.86 11.19
C THR A 61 8.39 -5.46 10.57
N LYS A 62 7.76 -4.49 11.25
CA LYS A 62 7.45 -3.14 10.74
C LYS A 62 6.67 -3.19 9.42
N ASN A 63 5.85 -4.23 9.23
CA ASN A 63 5.06 -4.45 8.03
C ASN A 63 3.58 -4.12 8.29
N LEU A 64 3.01 -3.33 7.39
CA LEU A 64 1.60 -3.01 7.34
C LEU A 64 0.93 -3.86 6.24
N SER A 65 0.05 -4.78 6.64
CA SER A 65 -0.80 -5.52 5.71
C SER A 65 -2.12 -4.79 5.52
N VAL A 66 -2.42 -4.36 4.29
CA VAL A 66 -3.63 -3.62 3.94
C VAL A 66 -4.43 -4.35 2.89
N VAL A 67 -5.71 -4.55 3.15
CA VAL A 67 -6.68 -5.03 2.18
C VAL A 67 -7.57 -3.86 1.79
N TYR A 68 -7.59 -3.50 0.52
CA TYR A 68 -8.28 -2.29 0.04
C TYR A 68 -8.97 -2.51 -1.32
N SER A 69 -9.82 -1.56 -1.73
CA SER A 69 -10.48 -1.56 -3.02
C SER A 69 -9.78 -0.60 -3.98
N PRO A 70 -9.09 -1.09 -5.03
CA PRO A 70 -8.33 -0.24 -5.97
C PRO A 70 -9.18 0.76 -6.76
N SER A 71 -10.50 0.59 -6.78
CA SER A 71 -11.43 1.56 -7.39
C SER A 71 -11.75 2.75 -6.48
N LYS A 72 -11.40 2.69 -5.20
CA LYS A 72 -11.68 3.74 -4.19
C LYS A 72 -10.42 4.42 -3.67
N ILE A 73 -9.32 3.69 -3.57
CA ILE A 73 -8.05 4.18 -3.06
C ILE A 73 -6.89 3.48 -3.76
N THR A 74 -5.80 4.21 -3.97
CA THR A 74 -4.55 3.70 -4.55
C THR A 74 -3.56 3.34 -3.45
N GLU A 75 -2.62 2.44 -3.73
CA GLU A 75 -1.52 2.15 -2.81
C GLU A 75 -0.73 3.42 -2.45
N GLN A 76 -0.45 4.28 -3.44
CA GLN A 76 0.21 5.56 -3.21
C GLN A 76 -0.52 6.41 -2.16
N ARG A 77 -1.85 6.46 -2.21
CA ARG A 77 -2.64 7.21 -1.23
C ARG A 77 -2.54 6.61 0.18
N ILE A 78 -2.36 5.29 0.30
CA ILE A 78 -2.13 4.62 1.59
C ILE A 78 -0.80 5.09 2.19
N HIS A 79 0.28 5.15 1.40
CA HIS A 79 1.57 5.69 1.87
C HIS A 79 1.44 7.14 2.35
N GLU A 80 0.71 7.98 1.60
CA GLU A 80 0.48 9.38 1.97
C GLU A 80 -0.32 9.53 3.27
N LEU A 81 -1.36 8.71 3.49
CA LEU A 81 -2.16 8.75 4.72
C LEU A 81 -1.32 8.39 5.94
N VAL A 82 -0.46 7.37 5.82
CA VAL A 82 0.46 6.96 6.89
C VAL A 82 1.51 8.04 7.17
N ALA A 83 2.09 8.63 6.11
CA ALA A 83 3.04 9.75 6.24
C ALA A 83 2.40 11.02 6.83
N ALA A 84 1.12 11.26 6.55
CA ALA A 84 0.38 12.40 7.09
C ALA A 84 0.18 12.33 8.61
N VAL A 85 0.31 11.15 9.22
CA VAL A 85 0.28 10.96 10.68
C VAL A 85 1.67 10.73 11.30
N GLY A 86 2.74 11.09 10.57
CA GLY A 86 4.11 11.10 11.10
C GLY A 86 4.92 9.82 10.86
N HIS A 87 4.36 8.80 10.21
CA HIS A 87 5.04 7.52 10.01
C HIS A 87 5.57 7.38 8.58
N ASP A 88 6.86 7.11 8.46
CA ASP A 88 7.50 6.87 7.18
C ASP A 88 7.06 5.55 6.61
N THR A 89 6.99 5.52 5.28
CA THR A 89 6.88 4.29 4.51
C THR A 89 8.12 4.14 3.64
N ASP A 90 8.27 2.99 3.00
CA ASP A 90 9.30 2.76 1.97
C ASP A 90 9.20 3.72 0.77
N LYS A 91 8.03 4.34 0.52
CA LYS A 91 7.82 5.25 -0.62
C LYS A 91 7.61 6.71 -0.27
N VAL A 92 6.99 6.99 0.87
CA VAL A 92 6.64 8.35 1.30
C VAL A 92 7.14 8.59 2.71
N LYS A 93 7.92 9.66 2.85
CA LYS A 93 8.45 10.15 4.13
C LYS A 93 7.47 11.16 4.73
N ALA A 94 7.21 11.06 6.03
CA ALA A 94 6.45 12.04 6.79
C ALA A 94 7.20 13.37 6.86
N LYS A 95 6.45 14.49 6.87
CA LYS A 95 7.05 15.81 7.08
C LYS A 95 7.74 15.86 8.44
N ASP A 96 8.92 16.46 8.49
CA ASP A 96 9.72 16.50 9.72
C ASP A 96 9.00 17.18 10.87
N THR A 97 8.17 18.19 10.60
CA THR A 97 7.35 18.84 11.64
C THR A 97 6.32 17.89 12.25
N ILE A 98 5.62 17.09 11.43
CA ILE A 98 4.62 16.13 11.92
C ILE A 98 5.31 14.99 12.67
N TYR A 99 6.45 14.53 12.17
CA TYR A 99 7.24 13.50 12.81
C TYR A 99 7.79 13.97 14.17
N ALA A 100 8.31 15.20 14.26
CA ALA A 100 8.82 15.77 15.51
C ALA A 100 7.74 15.96 16.59
N ASP A 101 6.48 16.12 16.19
CA ASP A 101 5.33 16.20 17.11
C ASP A 101 4.87 14.84 17.65
N LEU A 102 5.46 13.73 17.18
CA LEU A 102 5.13 12.40 17.69
C LEU A 102 5.63 12.21 19.13
N PRO A 103 4.97 11.35 19.92
CA PRO A 103 5.47 10.97 21.24
C PRO A 103 6.89 10.43 21.16
N PHE A 104 7.68 10.63 22.22
CA PHE A 104 9.09 10.21 22.27
C PHE A 104 9.32 8.77 21.82
N CYS A 105 8.46 7.81 22.25
CA CYS A 105 8.63 6.43 21.78
C CYS A 105 8.54 6.33 20.27
N CYS A 106 7.73 7.12 19.58
CA CYS A 106 7.52 7.02 18.14
C CYS A 106 8.62 7.69 17.29
N LEU A 107 9.64 8.31 17.90
CA LEU A 107 10.73 8.99 17.19
C LEU A 107 11.83 8.00 16.76
N TYR A 108 11.52 7.13 15.80
CA TYR A 108 12.38 6.03 15.35
C TYR A 108 13.53 6.42 14.40
N ARG A 109 13.56 7.65 13.86
CA ARG A 109 14.64 8.14 12.98
C ARG A 109 15.86 8.62 13.77
N ASP A 110 15.63 9.10 14.98
CA ASP A 110 16.66 9.72 15.83
C ASP A 110 17.29 8.70 16.79
N HIS A 111 16.74 7.49 16.80
CA HIS A 111 17.17 6.36 17.60
C HIS A 111 17.33 5.16 16.68
N ASP A 112 18.44 5.15 15.94
CA ASP A 112 18.96 3.95 15.30
C ASP A 112 19.21 2.92 16.40
N HIS A 113 18.27 1.98 16.57
CA HIS A 113 18.55 0.75 17.29
C HIS A 113 19.46 -0.10 16.40
N GLU A 114 20.75 0.24 16.39
CA GLU A 114 21.81 -0.75 16.26
C GLU A 114 21.55 -1.84 17.31
N GLY A 115 21.44 -3.09 16.85
CA GLY A 115 21.62 -4.30 17.66
C GLY A 115 20.77 -4.41 18.93
N MET A 116 19.59 -5.02 18.81
CA MET A 116 19.11 -5.89 19.88
C MET A 116 19.44 -7.32 19.42
N ASP A 117 20.68 -7.74 19.66
CA ASP A 117 21.03 -9.15 19.69
C ASP A 117 20.28 -9.77 20.88
N ASP A 118 19.26 -10.57 20.55
CA ASP A 118 18.55 -11.40 21.53
C ASP A 118 19.52 -12.47 22.04
N ASN A 119 20.01 -12.31 23.28
CA ASN A 119 20.71 -13.36 24.05
C ASN A 119 19.72 -14.33 24.70
#